data_AF-A0A2J8X546-F1
#
_entry.id   AF-A0A2J8X546-F1
#
_cell.length_a   1.000
_cell.length_b   1.000
_cell.length_c   1.000
_cell.angle_alpha   90.00
_cell.angle_beta   90.00
_cell.angle_gamma   90.00
#
_symmetry.space_group_name_H-M   'P 1'
#
loop_
_entity.id
_entity.type
_entity.pdbx_description
1 polymer ?
#
loop_
_entity_poly.entity_id
_entity_poly.type
_entity_poly.pdbx_seq_one_letter_code
_entity_poly.pdbx_strand_id
1 'polypeptide(L)'
;FVYCWPRHNGNPRDLLDIRQMRDKNRKPVVMKIKPEHVPRAKHKETPLYILCTAGMRILPESQQKAILEDLLTDIPVHFDFLFSDSHAEVISGKQEGVYAWIGINFVLGRFEHIED
;
A
#
# COMPACT_ATOMS: atom_id res chain seq x y z
N PHE A 1 1.87 8.50 -0.74
CA PHE A 1 2.74 9.24 0.19
C PHE A 1 3.83 8.29 0.68
N VAL A 2 5.01 8.81 1.00
CA VAL A 2 6.10 8.00 1.57
C VAL A 2 6.25 8.37 3.04
N TYR A 3 6.38 7.36 3.90
CA TYR A 3 6.60 7.52 5.34
C TYR A 3 7.97 6.97 5.69
N CYS A 4 8.65 7.59 6.66
CA CYS A 4 9.90 7.10 7.20
C CYS A 4 9.75 6.75 8.68
N TRP A 5 10.32 5.61 9.05
CA TRP A 5 10.52 5.25 10.44
C TRP A 5 11.82 5.87 10.96
N PRO A 6 11.87 6.26 12.24
CA PRO A 6 13.11 6.67 12.86
C PRO A 6 14.07 5.49 12.98
N ARG A 7 15.37 5.77 13.06
CA ARG A 7 16.36 4.73 13.36
C ARG A 7 16.03 4.10 14.71
N HIS A 8 15.87 2.79 14.73
CA HIS A 8 15.62 2.04 15.94
C HIS A 8 16.82 2.13 16.89
N ASN A 9 16.58 2.54 18.14
CA ASN A 9 17.59 2.70 19.19
C ASN A 9 17.40 1.73 20.36
N GLY A 10 16.50 0.75 20.24
CA GLY A 10 16.13 -0.17 21.33
C GLY A 10 14.86 0.22 22.10
N ASN A 11 14.32 1.42 21.90
CA ASN A 11 13.07 1.84 22.52
C ASN A 11 11.87 1.53 21.62
N PRO A 12 10.93 0.66 22.04
CA PRO A 12 9.75 0.30 21.23
C PRO A 12 8.81 1.47 20.96
N ARG A 13 8.82 2.51 21.80
CA ARG A 13 7.97 3.70 21.60
C ARG A 13 8.40 4.55 20.42
N ASP A 14 9.68 4.51 20.06
CA ASP A 14 10.21 5.34 18.98
C ASP A 14 9.76 4.82 17.61
N LEU A 15 9.43 3.53 17.51
CA LEU A 15 8.83 2.95 16.30
C LEU A 15 7.43 3.50 15.98
N LEU A 16 6.79 4.20 16.92
CA LEU A 16 5.49 4.84 16.69
C LEU A 16 5.63 6.28 16.16
N ASP A 17 6.82 6.87 16.17
CA ASP A 17 7.08 8.22 15.63
C ASP A 17 7.29 8.18 14.10
N ILE A 18 6.32 7.60 13.41
CA ILE A 18 6.28 7.52 11.96
C ILE A 18 6.02 8.91 11.41
N ARG A 19 6.88 9.38 10.51
CA ARG A 19 6.72 10.71 9.91
C ARG A 19 6.54 10.60 8.42
N GLN A 20 5.67 11.46 7.89
CA GLN A 20 5.58 11.63 6.45
C GLN A 20 6.90 12.20 5.93
N MET A 21 7.52 11.51 4.97
CA MET A 21 8.74 11.97 4.33
C MET A 21 8.44 13.27 3.58
N ARG A 22 9.33 14.26 3.76
CA ARG A 22 9.26 15.55 3.08
C ARG A 22 10.51 15.76 2.24
N ASP A 23 10.35 16.39 1.08
CA ASP A 23 11.46 16.77 0.22
C ASP A 23 12.25 17.97 0.80
N LYS A 24 13.29 18.41 0.09
CA LYS A 24 14.10 19.60 0.44
C LYS A 24 13.29 20.88 0.62
N ASN A 25 12.08 20.95 0.06
CA ASN A 25 11.17 22.10 0.11
C ASN A 25 10.04 21.89 1.14
N ARG A 26 10.15 20.88 2.02
CA ARG A 26 9.13 20.49 3.02
C ARG A 26 7.81 19.99 2.43
N LYS A 27 7.75 19.69 1.13
CA LYS A 27 6.55 19.10 0.51
C LYS A 27 6.49 17.60 0.77
N PRO A 28 5.31 17.03 1.03
CA PRO A 28 5.16 15.58 1.16
C PRO A 28 5.70 14.84 -0.06
N VAL A 29 6.51 13.81 0.17
CA VAL A 29 6.99 12.93 -0.90
C VAL A 29 5.87 11.99 -1.30
N VAL A 30 5.59 11.93 -2.59
CA VAL A 30 4.62 11.01 -3.20
C VAL A 30 5.37 10.16 -4.22
N MET A 31 5.36 8.85 -4.01
CA MET A 31 5.84 7.91 -5.02
C MET A 31 4.71 7.62 -5.99
N LYS A 32 4.94 7.88 -7.27
CA LYS A 32 4.05 7.50 -8.36
C LYS A 32 4.73 6.39 -9.14
N ILE A 33 4.06 5.25 -9.28
CA ILE A 33 4.49 4.17 -10.14
C ILE A 33 3.65 4.25 -11.42
N LYS A 34 4.30 4.05 -12.57
CA LYS A 34 3.63 3.95 -13.86
C LYS A 34 3.64 2.49 -14.33
N PRO A 35 2.61 2.03 -15.07
CA PRO A 35 2.57 0.69 -15.65
C PRO A 35 3.82 0.35 -16.49
N GLU A 36 4.41 1.34 -17.16
CA GLU A 36 5.61 1.14 -18.01
C GLU A 36 6.85 0.68 -17.24
N HIS A 37 6.91 0.85 -15.91
CA HIS A 37 8.02 0.33 -15.11
C HIS A 37 7.98 -1.20 -14.96
N VAL A 38 6.82 -1.82 -15.15
CA VAL A 38 6.69 -3.28 -15.21
C VAL A 38 6.81 -3.68 -16.70
N PRO A 39 7.74 -4.58 -17.07
CA PRO A 39 7.83 -5.06 -18.44
C PRO A 39 6.50 -5.62 -18.92
N ARG A 40 6.07 -5.28 -20.15
CA ARG A 40 4.75 -5.70 -20.67
C ARG A 40 4.53 -7.22 -20.62
N ALA A 41 5.57 -8.01 -20.84
CA ALA A 41 5.51 -9.48 -20.74
C ALA A 41 5.13 -9.97 -19.32
N LYS A 42 5.43 -9.18 -18.29
CA LYS A 42 5.18 -9.49 -16.87
C LYS A 42 3.82 -8.99 -16.38
N HIS A 43 3.08 -8.19 -17.16
CA HIS A 43 1.82 -7.59 -16.71
C HIS A 43 0.82 -8.65 -16.26
N LYS A 44 0.62 -9.69 -17.07
CA LYS A 44 -0.30 -10.82 -16.80
C LYS A 44 0.07 -11.68 -15.58
N GLU A 45 1.26 -11.50 -15.05
CA GLU A 45 1.78 -12.21 -13.87
C GLU A 45 1.80 -11.31 -12.63
N THR A 46 1.62 -10.01 -12.82
CA THR A 46 1.82 -9.00 -11.77
C THR A 46 0.48 -8.65 -11.15
N PRO A 47 0.26 -8.97 -9.86
CA PRO A 47 -0.96 -8.57 -9.17
C PRO A 47 -0.97 -7.08 -8.89
N LEU A 48 -2.10 -6.43 -9.17
CA LEU A 48 -2.36 -5.05 -8.80
C LEU A 48 -3.29 -5.04 -7.59
N TYR A 49 -2.92 -4.35 -6.52
CA TYR A 49 -3.79 -4.16 -5.34
C TYR A 49 -4.12 -2.68 -5.18
N ILE A 50 -5.39 -2.36 -4.95
CA ILE A 50 -5.88 -1.02 -4.62
C ILE A 50 -6.51 -1.08 -3.24
N LEU A 51 -5.79 -0.57 -2.24
CA LEU A 51 -6.22 -0.58 -0.85
C LEU A 51 -6.52 0.85 -0.41
N CYS A 52 -7.80 1.11 -0.15
CA CYS A 52 -8.31 2.41 0.20
C CYS A 52 -8.36 2.60 1.73
N THR A 53 -7.92 3.76 2.22
CA THR A 53 -7.82 4.05 3.66
C THR A 53 -8.91 5.01 4.15
N ALA A 54 -8.61 5.85 5.14
CA ALA A 54 -9.57 6.68 5.88
C ALA A 54 -10.53 7.49 5.00
N GLY A 55 -10.06 8.02 3.87
CA GLY A 55 -10.89 8.82 2.96
C GLY A 55 -12.07 8.05 2.36
N MET A 56 -11.92 6.74 2.12
CA MET A 56 -13.04 5.91 1.66
C MET A 56 -13.91 5.43 2.82
N ARG A 57 -13.33 5.19 4.00
CA ARG A 57 -14.08 4.76 5.21
C ARG A 57 -15.16 5.74 5.65
N ILE A 58 -14.98 7.04 5.38
CA ILE A 58 -15.95 8.08 5.75
C ILE A 58 -17.13 8.19 4.79
N LEU A 59 -17.06 7.57 3.62
CA LEU A 59 -18.14 7.61 2.64
C LEU A 59 -19.27 6.65 3.04
N PRO A 60 -20.52 6.92 2.64
CA PRO A 60 -21.58 5.91 2.71
C PRO A 60 -21.18 4.64 1.96
N GLU A 61 -21.60 3.48 2.47
CA GLU A 61 -21.24 2.17 1.90
C GLU A 61 -21.61 2.05 0.40
N SER A 62 -22.74 2.64 -0.01
CA SER A 62 -23.15 2.68 -1.41
C SER A 62 -22.16 3.43 -2.30
N GLN A 63 -21.57 4.52 -1.83
CA GLN A 63 -20.55 5.27 -2.57
C GLN A 63 -19.22 4.52 -2.59
N GLN A 64 -18.84 3.88 -1.48
CA GLN A 64 -17.66 3.02 -1.44
C GLN A 64 -17.77 1.92 -2.50
N LYS A 65 -18.90 1.21 -2.51
CA LYS A 65 -19.19 0.13 -3.46
C LYS A 65 -19.16 0.62 -4.90
N ALA A 66 -19.83 1.73 -5.21
CA ALA A 66 -19.86 2.27 -6.57
C ALA A 66 -18.45 2.59 -7.11
N ILE A 67 -17.58 3.16 -6.27
CA ILE A 67 -16.19 3.46 -6.65
C ILE A 67 -15.39 2.16 -6.87
N LEU A 68 -15.54 1.17 -5.98
CA LEU A 68 -14.84 -0.10 -6.14
C LEU A 68 -15.32 -0.86 -7.39
N GLU A 69 -16.62 -0.88 -7.67
CA GLU A 69 -17.18 -1.50 -8.86
C GLU A 69 -16.67 -0.85 -10.16
N ASP A 70 -16.55 0.49 -10.18
CA ASP A 70 -15.97 1.23 -11.30
C ASP A 70 -14.49 0.86 -11.54
N LEU A 71 -13.71 0.68 -10.48
CA LEU A 71 -12.33 0.21 -10.61
C LEU A 71 -12.26 -1.20 -11.18
N LEU A 72 -13.15 -2.10 -10.73
CA LEU A 72 -13.21 -3.49 -11.15
C LEU A 72 -13.63 -3.65 -12.62
N THR A 73 -14.40 -2.70 -13.16
CA THR A 73 -14.82 -2.70 -14.56
C THR A 73 -13.80 -2.03 -15.48
N ASP A 74 -13.21 -0.90 -15.06
CA ASP A 74 -12.35 -0.07 -15.92
C ASP A 74 -10.91 -0.61 -16.04
N ILE A 75 -10.32 -1.06 -14.93
CA ILE A 75 -8.90 -1.48 -14.92
C ILE A 75 -8.62 -2.64 -15.88
N PRO A 76 -9.42 -3.74 -15.91
CA PRO A 76 -9.17 -4.85 -16.83
C PRO A 76 -9.33 -4.48 -18.31
N VAL A 77 -10.05 -3.40 -18.64
CA VAL A 77 -10.20 -2.90 -20.01
C VAL A 77 -8.91 -2.21 -20.48
N HIS A 78 -8.19 -1.56 -19.58
CA HIS A 78 -7.02 -0.74 -19.90
C HIS A 78 -5.68 -1.41 -19.60
N PHE A 79 -5.63 -2.40 -18.70
CA PHE A 79 -4.40 -3.03 -18.22
C PHE A 79 -4.50 -4.55 -18.11
N ASP A 80 -3.40 -5.22 -18.43
CA ASP A 80 -3.27 -6.68 -18.38
C ASP A 80 -2.79 -7.20 -17.00
N PHE A 81 -2.92 -6.41 -15.93
CA PHE A 81 -2.52 -6.84 -14.58
C PHE A 81 -3.48 -7.89 -14.02
N LEU A 82 -3.00 -8.74 -13.11
CA LEU A 82 -3.87 -9.64 -12.35
C LEU A 82 -4.70 -8.79 -11.38
N PHE A 83 -5.98 -8.62 -11.68
CA PHE A 83 -6.91 -7.78 -10.93
C PHE A 83 -8.29 -8.43 -10.83
N SER A 84 -8.88 -8.41 -9.63
CA SER A 84 -10.16 -9.05 -9.31
C SER A 84 -10.81 -8.35 -8.10
N ASP A 85 -12.02 -8.76 -7.74
CA ASP A 85 -12.76 -8.23 -6.59
C ASP A 85 -11.94 -8.19 -5.29
N SER A 86 -11.20 -9.25 -4.98
CA SER A 86 -10.31 -9.37 -3.82
C SER A 86 -9.10 -8.42 -3.84
N HIS A 87 -8.89 -7.71 -4.96
CA HIS A 87 -7.76 -6.80 -5.15
C HIS A 87 -8.12 -5.32 -4.95
N ALA A 88 -9.41 -5.00 -4.80
CA ALA A 88 -9.90 -3.64 -4.53
C ALA A 88 -10.69 -3.62 -3.22
N GLU A 89 -10.11 -3.05 -2.16
CA GLU A 89 -10.71 -3.11 -0.82
C GLU A 89 -10.58 -1.78 -0.08
N VAL A 90 -11.62 -1.40 0.68
CA VAL A 90 -11.50 -0.40 1.74
C VAL A 90 -11.01 -1.09 3.00
N ILE A 91 -9.72 -0.97 3.29
CA ILE A 91 -9.11 -1.63 4.45
C ILE A 91 -9.44 -0.89 5.75
N SER A 92 -9.57 -1.64 6.84
CA SER A 92 -9.70 -1.09 8.19
C SER A 92 -8.39 -0.45 8.68
N GLY A 93 -8.48 0.40 9.71
CA GLY A 93 -7.28 0.95 10.36
C GLY A 93 -6.40 -0.14 11.00
N LYS A 94 -7.01 -1.25 11.42
CA LYS A 94 -6.29 -2.42 11.94
C LYS A 94 -5.48 -3.11 10.84
N GLN A 95 -6.08 -3.37 9.67
CA GLN A 95 -5.37 -3.93 8.51
C GLN A 95 -4.22 -3.01 8.08
N GLU A 96 -4.47 -1.70 7.98
CA GLU A 96 -3.44 -0.69 7.68
C GLU A 96 -2.25 -0.77 8.65
N GLY A 97 -2.52 -0.89 9.96
CA GLY A 97 -1.51 -1.09 10.99
C GLY A 97 -0.77 -2.43 10.88
N VAL A 98 -1.45 -3.52 10.54
CA VAL A 98 -0.83 -4.84 10.31
C VAL A 98 0.09 -4.80 9.10
N TYR A 99 -0.31 -4.20 7.98
CA TYR A 99 0.56 -4.08 6.80
C TYR A 99 1.79 -3.22 7.08
N ALA A 100 1.63 -2.13 7.84
CA ALA A 100 2.77 -1.33 8.30
C ALA A 100 3.72 -2.15 9.19
N TRP A 101 3.19 -2.92 10.14
CA TRP A 101 3.98 -3.81 11.00
C TRP A 101 4.70 -4.91 10.22
N ILE A 102 4.05 -5.52 9.23
CA ILE A 102 4.70 -6.48 8.32
C ILE A 102 5.83 -5.78 7.55
N GLY A 103 5.58 -4.62 6.96
CA GLY A 103 6.56 -3.89 6.16
C GLY A 103 7.84 -3.57 6.94
N ILE A 104 7.73 -3.10 8.18
CA ILE A 104 8.91 -2.81 9.00
C ILE A 104 9.65 -4.09 9.42
N ASN A 105 8.94 -5.13 9.85
CA ASN A 105 9.59 -6.37 10.28
C ASN A 105 10.27 -7.09 9.11
N PHE A 106 9.69 -7.00 7.91
CA PHE A 106 10.30 -7.50 6.69
C PHE A 106 11.62 -6.78 6.37
N VAL A 107 11.62 -5.44 6.35
CA VAL A 107 12.85 -4.66 6.07
C VAL A 107 13.91 -4.82 7.15
N LEU A 108 13.51 -5.13 8.39
CA LEU A 108 14.42 -5.41 9.50
C LEU A 108 14.89 -6.88 9.56
N GLY A 109 14.56 -7.71 8.56
CA GLY A 109 14.96 -9.13 8.52
C GLY A 109 14.32 -10.00 9.60
N ARG A 110 13.23 -9.55 10.23
CA ARG A 110 12.59 -10.25 11.36
C ARG A 110 11.75 -11.46 10.94
N PHE A 111 11.57 -11.66 9.64
CA PHE A 111 10.94 -12.85 9.07
C PHE A 111 11.96 -13.79 8.40
N GLU A 112 13.25 -13.44 8.40
CA GLU A 112 14.30 -14.36 7.97
C GLU A 112 14.44 -15.43 9.06
N HIS A 113 14.14 -16.67 8.69
CA HIS A 113 14.43 -17.80 9.55
C HIS A 113 15.93 -18.10 9.46
N ILE A 114 16.56 -18.36 10.60
CA ILE A 114 17.91 -18.92 10.61
C ILE A 114 17.76 -20.33 10.04
N GLU A 115 18.46 -20.63 8.94
CA GLU A 115 18.62 -22.01 8.49
C GLU A 115 19.42 -22.75 9.58
N ASP A 116 18.83 -23.79 10.16
CA ASP A 116 19.50 -24.72 11.09
C ASP A 116 20.61 -25.51 10.37
#